data_AF-I4HLX9-F1
#
_entry.id   AF-I4HLX9-F1
#
_cell.length_a   1.000
_cell.length_b   1.000
_cell.length_c   1.000
_cell.angle_alpha   90.00
_cell.angle_beta   90.00
_cell.angle_gamma   90.00
#
_symmetry.space_group_name_H-M   'P 1'
#
loop_
_entity.id
_entity.type
_entity.pdbx_description
1 polymer ?
#
loop_
_entity_poly.entity_id
_entity_poly.type
_entity_poly.pdbx_seq_one_letter_code
_entity_poly.pdbx_strand_id
1 'polypeptide(L)'
;MEVPIAPLDNPFELRLALWPYAKRKDIHGCHLEPFNNTIWKTTLVKEALDDFVRNMRIGEILTWLPLWGFDRALGLFLQAKFFQKDIYIGHWMPEPSQIRYIVRPYSMKTPRILFPSDALLVKRFPQYGYFWNLFFEELYNGIKTKIKSLWKA
;
A
#
# COMPACT_ATOMS: atom_id res chain seq x y z
N MET A 1 -4.91 21.65 6.97
CA MET A 1 -5.91 20.63 6.60
C MET A 1 -5.45 19.30 7.16
N GLU A 2 -6.35 18.61 7.85
CA GLU A 2 -6.12 17.34 8.53
C GLU A 2 -6.14 16.18 7.52
N VAL A 3 -5.36 15.13 7.78
CA VAL A 3 -5.07 14.06 6.82
C VAL A 3 -5.86 12.81 7.16
N PRO A 4 -6.79 12.37 6.28
CA PRO A 4 -7.46 11.10 6.50
C PRO A 4 -6.42 9.99 6.40
N ILE A 5 -6.57 9.00 7.26
CA ILE A 5 -5.82 7.75 7.18
C ILE A 5 -6.15 7.10 5.82
N ALA A 6 -5.28 6.24 5.27
CA ALA A 6 -5.64 5.34 4.17
C ALA A 6 -7.07 4.86 4.42
N PRO A 7 -7.91 4.70 3.37
CA PRO A 7 -9.34 4.51 3.57
C PRO A 7 -9.61 3.06 4.00
N LEU A 8 -9.07 2.69 5.16
CA LEU A 8 -9.05 1.39 5.80
C LEU A 8 -10.45 0.98 6.26
N ASP A 9 -11.32 1.97 6.49
CA ASP A 9 -12.75 1.79 6.76
C ASP A 9 -13.53 1.40 5.49
N ASN A 10 -12.91 1.45 4.30
CA ASN A 10 -13.59 0.98 3.10
C ASN A 10 -13.84 -0.53 3.19
N PRO A 11 -15.07 -0.97 2.91
CA PRO A 11 -15.41 -2.37 2.94
C PRO A 11 -14.69 -3.13 1.82
N PHE A 12 -14.56 -4.43 2.04
CA PHE A 12 -14.07 -5.33 1.01
C PHE A 12 -15.12 -5.46 -0.12
N GLU A 13 -14.70 -5.22 -1.36
CA GLU A 13 -15.55 -5.40 -2.54
C GLU A 13 -15.37 -6.82 -3.08
N LEU A 14 -16.31 -7.73 -2.76
CA LEU A 14 -16.24 -9.14 -3.19
C LEU A 14 -16.04 -9.33 -4.71
N ARG A 15 -16.60 -8.42 -5.52
CA ARG A 15 -16.41 -8.39 -6.98
C ARG A 15 -14.93 -8.34 -7.38
N LEU A 16 -14.09 -7.65 -6.62
CA LEU A 16 -12.65 -7.57 -6.89
C LEU A 16 -11.96 -8.90 -6.70
N ALA A 17 -12.48 -9.81 -5.87
CA ALA A 17 -11.93 -11.15 -5.68
C ALA A 17 -12.49 -12.19 -6.65
N LEU A 18 -13.62 -11.90 -7.29
CA LEU A 18 -14.27 -12.84 -8.20
C LEU A 18 -14.06 -12.49 -9.68
N TRP A 19 -13.71 -11.23 -9.99
CA TRP A 19 -13.65 -10.74 -11.37
C TRP A 19 -12.33 -9.99 -11.67
N PRO A 20 -11.39 -10.59 -12.44
CA PRO A 20 -10.07 -10.01 -12.73
C PRO A 20 -10.05 -8.67 -13.50
N TYR A 21 -11.20 -8.30 -14.08
CA TYR A 21 -11.38 -7.03 -14.80
C TYR A 21 -12.16 -5.99 -14.00
N ALA A 22 -12.58 -6.31 -12.76
CA ALA A 22 -13.18 -5.33 -11.87
C ALA A 22 -12.11 -4.28 -11.52
N LYS A 23 -12.54 -3.02 -11.42
CA LYS A 23 -11.68 -1.91 -11.04
C LYS A 23 -12.04 -1.43 -9.65
N ARG A 24 -11.02 -1.11 -8.87
CA ARG A 24 -11.14 -0.49 -7.57
C ARG A 24 -11.70 0.93 -7.68
N LYS A 25 -12.56 1.28 -6.73
CA LYS A 25 -13.14 2.63 -6.58
C LYS A 25 -12.67 3.31 -5.30
N ASP A 26 -12.16 2.54 -4.35
CA ASP A 26 -11.52 2.99 -3.11
C ASP A 26 -10.19 3.71 -3.33
N ILE A 27 -9.72 3.83 -4.57
CA ILE A 27 -8.56 4.65 -4.95
C ILE A 27 -8.89 6.14 -5.07
N HIS A 28 -10.18 6.52 -5.08
CA HIS A 28 -10.57 7.90 -5.30
C HIS A 28 -10.47 8.70 -3.99
N GLY A 29 -9.76 9.82 -4.04
CA GLY A 29 -9.51 10.66 -2.87
C GLY A 29 -8.09 11.20 -2.84
N CYS A 30 -7.81 12.06 -1.87
CA CYS A 30 -6.44 12.56 -1.65
C CYS A 30 -5.60 11.47 -0.98
N HIS A 31 -4.52 11.05 -1.65
CA HIS A 31 -3.50 10.17 -1.07
C HIS A 31 -2.28 11.01 -0.77
N LEU A 32 -1.85 11.03 0.49
CA LEU A 32 -0.58 11.64 0.83
C LEU A 32 0.54 10.61 0.66
N GLU A 33 1.61 11.01 -0.04
CA GLU A 33 2.87 10.28 0.05
C GLU A 33 3.35 10.40 1.49
N PRO A 34 3.40 9.29 2.24
CA PRO A 34 3.72 9.39 3.62
C PRO A 34 5.23 9.56 3.72
N PHE A 35 5.63 10.42 4.66
CA PHE A 35 6.95 10.46 5.28
C PHE A 35 7.95 11.48 4.69
N ASN A 36 8.08 12.61 5.40
CA ASN A 36 9.34 13.35 5.42
C ASN A 36 10.39 12.53 6.21
N ASN A 37 11.67 12.88 6.09
CA ASN A 37 12.75 12.13 6.76
C ASN A 37 12.66 12.15 8.31
N THR A 38 11.81 13.02 8.88
CA THR A 38 11.70 13.24 10.32
C THR A 38 10.84 12.18 11.01
N ILE A 39 9.83 11.63 10.33
CA ILE A 39 8.93 10.61 10.88
C ILE A 39 9.65 9.32 11.29
N TRP A 40 10.75 8.96 10.61
CA TRP A 40 11.61 7.82 10.92
C TRP A 40 12.29 7.94 12.29
N LYS A 41 12.37 9.15 12.84
CA LYS A 41 12.96 9.40 14.16
C LYS A 41 11.97 9.17 15.29
N THR A 42 10.67 9.10 14.99
CA THR A 42 9.62 8.93 16.00
C THR A 42 9.65 7.53 16.59
N THR A 43 9.37 7.42 17.89
CA THR A 43 9.26 6.13 18.59
C THR A 43 8.19 5.24 17.97
N LEU A 44 7.06 5.84 17.56
CA LEU A 44 5.96 5.14 16.88
C LEU A 44 6.43 4.41 15.62
N VAL A 45 7.22 5.07 14.77
CA VAL A 45 7.74 4.43 13.54
C VAL A 45 8.77 3.35 13.87
N LYS A 46 9.64 3.58 14.87
CA LYS A 46 10.65 2.58 15.28
C LYS A 46 10.00 1.30 15.82
N GLU A 47 9.01 1.42 16.70
CA GLU A 47 8.27 0.27 17.25
C GLU A 47 7.43 -0.45 16.18
N ALA A 48 6.89 0.30 15.22
CA ALA A 48 6.18 -0.28 14.09
C ALA A 48 7.13 -0.96 13.10
N LEU A 49 8.37 -0.50 12.95
CA LEU A 49 9.37 -1.11 12.07
C LEU A 49 9.75 -2.51 12.56
N ASP A 50 9.98 -2.69 13.86
CA ASP A 50 10.27 -4.00 14.43
C ASP A 50 9.10 -4.98 14.21
N ASP A 51 7.87 -4.53 14.42
CA ASP A 51 6.67 -5.32 14.17
C ASP A 51 6.52 -5.63 12.67
N PHE A 52 6.74 -4.64 11.80
CA PHE A 52 6.70 -4.82 10.36
C PHE A 52 7.72 -5.87 9.88
N VAL A 53 8.98 -5.74 10.31
CA VAL A 53 10.08 -6.67 9.96
C VAL A 53 9.78 -8.09 10.44
N ARG A 54 9.22 -8.26 11.64
CA ARG A 54 8.78 -9.57 12.13
C ARG A 54 7.66 -10.15 11.26
N ASN A 55 6.72 -9.32 10.82
CA ASN A 55 5.58 -9.75 10.01
C ASN A 55 5.94 -10.01 8.54
N MET A 56 7.02 -9.42 8.02
CA MET A 56 7.53 -9.69 6.66
C MET A 56 7.98 -11.15 6.47
N ARG A 57 8.17 -11.92 7.54
CA ARG A 57 8.46 -13.36 7.46
C ARG A 57 7.21 -14.14 7.07
N ILE A 58 7.18 -14.66 5.84
CA ILE A 58 6.18 -15.63 5.39
C ILE A 58 6.83 -17.02 5.46
N GLY A 59 6.76 -17.63 6.66
CA GLY A 59 7.44 -18.90 6.94
C GLY A 59 8.97 -18.76 7.00
N GLU A 60 9.68 -19.89 6.94
CA GLU A 60 11.15 -19.94 7.02
C GLU A 60 11.86 -19.62 5.68
N ILE A 61 11.14 -19.72 4.55
CA ILE A 61 11.76 -19.74 3.20
C ILE A 61 11.67 -18.39 2.46
N LEU A 62 10.67 -17.54 2.75
CA LEU A 62 10.54 -16.22 2.10
C LEU A 62 10.95 -15.10 3.06
N THR A 63 12.24 -14.74 3.03
CA THR A 63 12.79 -13.82 4.03
C THR A 63 12.83 -12.35 3.62
N TRP A 64 12.58 -11.98 2.37
CA TRP A 64 12.64 -10.56 1.98
C TRP A 64 11.60 -10.25 0.91
N LEU A 65 10.63 -9.38 1.25
CA LEU A 65 9.86 -8.69 0.23
C LEU A 65 10.83 -8.02 -0.75
N PRO A 66 10.55 -8.05 -2.06
CA PRO A 66 11.31 -7.26 -3.01
C PRO A 66 11.34 -5.80 -2.52
N LEU A 67 12.54 -5.19 -2.42
CA LEU A 67 12.73 -3.82 -1.93
C LEU A 67 11.83 -2.78 -2.67
N TRP A 68 11.42 -3.13 -3.89
CA TRP A 68 10.47 -2.38 -4.72
C TRP A 68 9.07 -2.40 -4.10
N GLY A 69 8.75 -1.39 -3.30
CA GLY A 69 7.44 -1.24 -2.66
C GLY A 69 7.49 -1.22 -1.13
N PHE A 70 8.68 -1.37 -0.53
CA PHE A 70 8.89 -1.29 0.91
C PHE A 70 8.32 0.00 1.52
N ASP A 71 8.60 1.15 0.91
CA ASP A 71 8.12 2.45 1.41
C ASP A 71 6.59 2.52 1.47
N ARG A 72 5.92 2.00 0.43
CA ARG A 72 4.45 1.92 0.38
C ARG A 72 3.92 0.93 1.41
N ALA A 73 4.51 -0.26 1.48
CA ALA A 73 4.09 -1.31 2.39
C ALA A 73 4.22 -0.85 3.85
N LEU A 74 5.35 -0.23 4.21
CA LEU A 74 5.55 0.33 5.53
C LEU A 74 4.60 1.50 5.81
N GLY A 75 4.33 2.34 4.81
CA GLY A 75 3.35 3.42 4.95
C GLY A 75 1.94 2.95 5.24
N LEU A 76 1.49 1.93 4.50
CA LEU A 76 0.20 1.31 4.76
C LEU A 76 0.18 0.56 6.10
N PHE A 77 1.30 -0.08 6.48
CA PHE A 77 1.42 -0.77 7.77
C PHE A 77 1.31 0.21 8.95
N LEU A 78 2.03 1.33 8.90
CA LEU A 78 1.97 2.38 9.91
C LEU A 78 0.56 2.95 10.03
N GLN A 79 -0.06 3.26 8.90
CA GLN A 79 -1.43 3.78 8.87
C GLN A 79 -2.43 2.79 9.46
N ALA A 80 -2.28 1.49 9.18
CA ALA A 80 -3.14 0.45 9.75
C ALA A 80 -2.90 0.20 11.23
N LYS A 81 -1.64 0.18 11.67
CA LYS A 81 -1.29 -0.07 13.08
C LYS A 81 -1.86 1.00 14.01
N PHE A 82 -1.90 2.25 13.55
CA PHE A 82 -2.37 3.38 14.33
C PHE A 82 -3.76 3.88 13.88
N PHE A 83 -4.47 3.09 13.08
CA PHE A 83 -5.77 3.50 12.57
C PHE A 83 -6.76 3.71 13.72
N GLN A 84 -7.36 4.89 13.77
CA GLN A 84 -8.51 5.18 14.60
C GLN A 84 -9.57 5.86 13.73
N LYS A 85 -10.78 5.32 13.76
CA LYS A 85 -11.90 5.87 12.98
C LYS A 85 -12.16 7.32 13.42
N ASP A 86 -12.42 8.19 12.45
CA ASP A 86 -12.69 9.62 12.65
C ASP A 86 -11.52 10.44 13.23
N ILE A 87 -10.30 9.90 13.22
CA ILE A 87 -9.08 10.58 13.70
C ILE A 87 -8.10 10.78 12.54
N TYR A 88 -7.41 11.92 12.56
CA TYR A 88 -6.42 12.29 11.57
C TYR A 88 -5.00 12.05 12.11
N ILE A 89 -4.19 11.29 11.37
CA ILE A 89 -2.81 10.92 11.79
C ILE A 89 -1.78 11.96 11.28
N GLY A 90 -2.20 13.04 10.60
CA GLY A 90 -1.27 14.06 10.13
C GLY A 90 -1.90 15.37 9.63
N HIS A 91 -1.02 16.28 9.20
CA HIS A 91 -1.35 17.56 8.58
C HIS A 91 -0.77 17.63 7.16
N TRP A 92 -1.48 18.30 6.25
CA TRP A 92 -0.95 18.69 4.94
C TRP A 92 0.38 19.43 5.10
N MET A 93 1.32 19.19 4.17
CA MET A 93 2.50 20.05 4.07
C MET A 93 2.03 21.48 3.78
N PRO A 94 2.48 22.47 4.57
CA PRO A 94 1.90 23.81 4.56
C PRO A 94 2.17 24.59 3.27
N GLU A 95 3.15 24.16 2.45
CA GLU A 95 3.53 24.88 1.23
C GLU A 95 3.47 24.03 -0.06
N PRO A 96 3.01 24.62 -1.19
CA PRO A 96 3.00 23.98 -2.51
C PRO A 96 4.37 23.54 -3.02
N SER A 97 5.44 24.17 -2.52
CA SER A 97 6.85 23.88 -2.84
C SER A 97 7.29 22.48 -2.44
N GLN A 98 6.58 21.86 -1.50
CA GLN A 98 6.92 20.55 -0.94
C GLN A 98 6.07 19.40 -1.53
N ILE A 99 5.19 19.71 -2.48
CA ILE A 99 4.41 18.73 -3.24
C ILE A 99 5.33 18.04 -4.25
N ARG A 100 5.55 16.73 -4.09
CA ARG A 100 6.28 15.93 -5.08
C ARG A 100 5.41 15.73 -6.33
N TYR A 101 5.77 16.37 -7.43
CA TYR A 101 5.18 16.08 -8.73
C TYR A 101 5.81 14.81 -9.30
N ILE A 102 5.01 13.81 -9.64
CA ILE A 102 5.48 12.66 -10.42
C ILE A 102 5.67 13.14 -11.86
N VAL A 103 6.87 13.61 -12.19
CA VAL A 103 7.19 14.22 -13.50
C VAL A 103 7.29 13.16 -14.62
N ARG A 104 7.36 11.86 -14.29
CA ARG A 104 7.51 10.81 -15.30
C ARG A 104 6.16 10.40 -15.91
N PRO A 105 6.05 10.33 -17.26
CA PRO A 105 4.87 9.80 -17.94
C PRO A 105 4.51 8.41 -17.42
N TYR A 106 3.20 8.14 -17.23
CA TYR A 106 2.72 6.86 -16.70
C TYR A 106 3.21 5.65 -17.52
N SER A 107 3.40 5.83 -18.83
CA SER A 107 3.97 4.83 -19.74
C SER A 107 5.43 4.43 -19.43
N MET A 108 6.17 5.27 -18.71
CA MET A 108 7.55 5.01 -18.29
C MET A 108 7.66 4.41 -16.87
N LYS A 109 6.52 4.21 -16.19
CA LYS A 109 6.53 3.54 -14.88
C LYS A 109 6.71 2.04 -15.09
N THR A 110 7.76 1.49 -14.51
CA THR A 110 7.96 0.03 -14.46
C THR A 110 6.75 -0.61 -13.79
N PRO A 111 6.13 -1.65 -14.40
CA PRO A 111 5.09 -2.45 -13.74
C PRO A 111 5.64 -2.96 -12.42
N ARG A 112 4.97 -2.63 -11.31
CA ARG A 112 5.37 -3.10 -9.99
C ARG A 112 4.51 -4.31 -9.63
N ILE A 113 5.13 -5.39 -9.18
CA ILE A 113 4.44 -6.55 -8.65
C ILE A 113 4.28 -6.31 -7.14
N LEU A 114 3.17 -5.68 -6.74
CA LEU A 114 2.96 -5.26 -5.35
C LEU A 114 2.19 -6.27 -4.50
N PHE A 115 1.56 -7.28 -5.12
CA PHE A 115 0.72 -8.26 -4.43
C PHE A 115 1.42 -9.00 -3.26
N PRO A 116 2.74 -9.30 -3.26
CA PRO A 116 3.39 -9.91 -2.10
C PRO A 116 3.39 -8.98 -0.89
N SER A 117 3.56 -7.67 -1.12
CA SER A 117 3.52 -6.67 -0.05
C SER A 117 2.10 -6.45 0.47
N ASP A 118 1.10 -6.48 -0.41
CA ASP A 118 -0.30 -6.39 0.00
C ASP A 118 -0.78 -7.65 0.73
N ALA A 119 -0.27 -8.84 0.36
CA ALA A 119 -0.54 -10.08 1.08
C ALA A 119 -0.07 -10.03 2.55
N LEU A 120 1.05 -9.35 2.82
CA LEU A 120 1.54 -9.15 4.18
C LEU A 120 0.66 -8.21 4.99
N LEU A 121 0.14 -7.15 4.35
CA LEU A 121 -0.83 -6.25 4.97
C LEU A 121 -2.13 -7.00 5.31
N VAL A 122 -2.62 -7.83 4.39
CA VAL A 122 -3.79 -8.70 4.64
C VAL A 122 -3.53 -9.70 5.77
N LYS A 123 -2.35 -10.34 5.78
CA LYS A 123 -1.96 -11.29 6.85
C LYS A 123 -1.97 -10.63 8.22
N ARG A 124 -1.42 -9.41 8.34
CA ARG A 124 -1.32 -8.71 9.64
C ARG A 124 -2.63 -8.04 10.03
N PHE A 125 -3.34 -7.46 9.08
CA PHE A 125 -4.54 -6.68 9.31
C PHE A 125 -5.72 -7.17 8.46
N PRO A 126 -6.17 -8.43 8.66
CA PRO A 126 -7.24 -9.01 7.84
C PRO A 126 -8.59 -8.30 8.01
N GLN A 127 -8.76 -7.52 9.08
CA GLN A 127 -9.97 -6.76 9.36
C GLN A 127 -10.22 -5.60 8.37
N TYR A 128 -9.20 -5.11 7.66
CA TYR A 128 -9.37 -3.97 6.75
C TYR A 128 -9.69 -4.43 5.33
N GLY A 129 -10.94 -4.19 4.91
CA GLY A 129 -11.42 -4.55 3.57
C GLY A 129 -10.62 -3.89 2.44
N TYR A 130 -10.14 -2.67 2.68
CA TYR A 130 -9.23 -1.96 1.79
C TYR A 130 -7.97 -2.77 1.39
N PHE A 131 -7.38 -3.53 2.31
CA PHE A 131 -6.19 -4.34 2.01
C PHE A 131 -6.52 -5.55 1.15
N TRP A 132 -7.70 -6.14 1.32
CA TRP A 132 -8.19 -7.19 0.43
C TRP A 132 -8.40 -6.66 -0.98
N ASN A 133 -9.04 -5.49 -1.12
CA ASN A 133 -9.21 -4.84 -2.42
C ASN A 133 -7.86 -4.67 -3.12
N LEU A 134 -6.88 -4.09 -2.40
CA LEU A 134 -5.51 -3.91 -2.89
C LEU A 134 -4.86 -5.21 -3.36
N PHE A 135 -4.91 -6.24 -2.51
CA PHE A 135 -4.31 -7.53 -2.81
C PHE A 135 -4.86 -8.15 -4.10
N PHE A 136 -6.18 -8.19 -4.27
CA PHE A 136 -6.78 -8.80 -5.46
C PHE A 136 -6.52 -7.99 -6.73
N GLU A 137 -6.54 -6.65 -6.66
CA GLU A 137 -6.20 -5.81 -7.80
C GLU A 137 -4.76 -6.09 -8.28
N GLU A 138 -3.80 -6.08 -7.36
CA GLU A 138 -2.38 -6.28 -7.69
C GLU A 138 -2.10 -7.74 -8.11
N LEU A 139 -2.78 -8.71 -7.52
CA LEU A 139 -2.69 -10.11 -7.93
C LEU A 139 -3.14 -10.28 -9.38
N TYR A 140 -4.32 -9.77 -9.74
CA TYR A 140 -4.83 -9.89 -11.09
C TYR A 140 -4.04 -9.04 -12.09
N ASN A 141 -3.56 -7.86 -11.71
CA ASN A 141 -2.67 -7.07 -12.55
C ASN A 141 -1.34 -7.78 -12.81
N GLY A 142 -0.77 -8.43 -11.80
CA GLY A 142 0.42 -9.28 -11.93
C GLY A 142 0.21 -10.44 -12.91
N ILE A 143 -0.90 -11.18 -12.75
CA ILE A 143 -1.27 -12.29 -13.64
C ILE A 143 -1.44 -11.79 -15.09
N LYS A 144 -2.24 -10.73 -15.30
CA LYS A 144 -2.48 -10.14 -16.64
C LYS A 144 -1.17 -9.69 -17.29
N THR A 145 -0.27 -9.08 -16.52
CA THR A 145 1.03 -8.62 -17.02
C THR A 145 1.91 -9.79 -17.44
N LYS A 146 1.95 -10.86 -16.63
CA LYS A 146 2.71 -12.08 -16.96
C LYS A 146 2.17 -12.78 -18.20
N ILE A 147 0.84 -12.91 -18.33
CA ILE A 147 0.20 -13.47 -19.54
C ILE A 147 0.58 -12.63 -20.77
N LYS A 148 0.42 -11.29 -20.71
CA LYS A 148 0.80 -10.42 -21.83
C LYS A 148 2.28 -10.54 -22.22
N SER A 149 3.17 -10.75 -21.25
CA SER A 149 4.60 -10.96 -21.52
C SER A 149 4.85 -12.28 -22.25
N LEU A 150 4.14 -13.35 -21.91
CA LEU A 150 4.28 -14.66 -22.54
C LEU A 150 3.76 -14.68 -23.99
N TRP A 151 2.78 -13.85 -24.31
CA TRP A 151 2.21 -13.73 -25.67
C TRP A 151 2.97 -12.74 -26.58
N LYS A 152 3.90 -11.97 -26.02
CA LYS A 152 4.79 -11.06 -26.75
C LYS A 152 6.19 -11.64 -26.97
N ALA A 153 6.48 -12.78 -26.36
CA ALA A 153 7.69 -13.57 -26.56
C ALA A 153 7.41 -14.65 -27.61
#